data_AF-A0A8J9W580-F1
#
_entry.id   AF-A0A8J9W580-F1
#
_cell.length_a   1.000
_cell.length_b   1.000
_cell.length_c   1.000
_cell.angle_alpha   90.00
_cell.angle_beta   90.00
_cell.angle_gamma   90.00
#
_symmetry.space_group_name_H-M   'P 1'
#
loop_
_entity.id
_entity.type
_entity.pdbx_description
1 polymer ?
#
loop_
_entity_poly.entity_id
_entity_poly.type
_entity_poly.pdbx_seq_one_letter_code
_entity_poly.pdbx_strand_id
1 'polypeptide(L)'
;LTSLQKKDVTPLIAYSSVSHMGLVIAPAMIQTQWSLSGAMALMIAHGFTSSALFCLANMTYERTKTRIMALTRGFHNILPMLTTWWLLTNLMNIASPPSMNFTGELLIASSLFNWCPTTIIMFGLSMLITASYSLHMFLSTQTGTPTLNTTTQPTHSREHLLMTLHIIPLIFISLKPELVI
;
A
#
# COMPACT_ATOMS: atom_id res chain seq x y z
N LEU A 1 1.37 -5.56 -13.58
CA LEU A 1 0.73 -5.13 -14.85
C LEU A 1 -0.80 -5.22 -14.79
N THR A 2 -1.38 -6.33 -14.31
CA THR A 2 -2.85 -6.48 -14.17
C THR A 2 -3.50 -5.39 -13.30
N SER A 3 -2.80 -4.89 -12.27
CA SER A 3 -3.27 -3.80 -11.38
C SER A 3 -3.44 -2.47 -12.11
N LEU A 4 -2.53 -2.10 -13.02
CA LEU A 4 -2.58 -0.83 -13.76
C LEU A 4 -3.77 -0.71 -14.69
N GLN A 5 -4.36 -1.83 -15.10
CA GLN A 5 -5.51 -1.86 -16.01
C GLN A 5 -6.85 -1.81 -15.27
N LYS A 6 -6.84 -1.89 -13.93
CA LYS A 6 -8.08 -1.91 -13.14
C LYS A 6 -8.66 -0.50 -13.02
N LYS A 7 -9.93 -0.38 -13.41
CA LYS A 7 -10.72 0.86 -13.29
C LYS A 7 -11.35 1.02 -11.91
N ASP A 8 -11.45 -0.06 -11.15
CA ASP A 8 -12.06 -0.09 -9.82
C ASP A 8 -10.98 -0.17 -8.73
N VAL A 9 -11.19 0.57 -7.65
CA VAL A 9 -10.20 0.72 -6.56
C VAL A 9 -10.02 -0.58 -5.78
N THR A 10 -11.09 -1.28 -5.40
CA THR A 10 -11.00 -2.50 -4.58
C THR A 10 -10.27 -3.67 -5.25
N PRO A 11 -10.52 -4.03 -6.53
CA PRO A 11 -9.71 -5.04 -7.19
C PRO A 11 -8.28 -4.56 -7.44
N LEU A 12 -8.03 -3.27 -7.66
CA LEU A 12 -6.66 -2.75 -7.78
C LEU A 12 -5.87 -3.03 -6.49
N ILE A 13 -6.47 -2.79 -5.32
CA ILE A 13 -5.88 -3.12 -4.02
C ILE A 13 -5.69 -4.65 -3.87
N ALA A 14 -6.69 -5.47 -4.23
CA ALA A 14 -6.55 -6.93 -4.15
C ALA A 14 -5.44 -7.50 -5.05
N TYR A 15 -5.24 -6.95 -6.25
CA TYR A 15 -4.13 -7.37 -7.11
C TYR A 15 -2.78 -6.85 -6.61
N SER A 16 -2.75 -5.70 -5.93
CA SER A 16 -1.54 -5.23 -5.25
C SER A 16 -1.12 -6.18 -4.12
N SER A 17 -2.06 -6.71 -3.34
CA SER A 17 -1.74 -7.65 -2.27
C SER A 17 -1.20 -8.97 -2.77
N VAL A 18 -1.73 -9.48 -3.89
CA VAL A 18 -1.15 -10.66 -4.57
C VAL A 18 0.30 -10.39 -4.99
N SER A 19 0.65 -9.18 -5.42
CA SER A 19 2.03 -8.86 -5.82
C SER A 19 3.01 -8.87 -4.65
N HIS A 20 2.67 -8.27 -3.50
CA HIS A 20 3.52 -8.31 -2.30
C HIS A 20 3.60 -9.72 -1.72
N MET A 21 2.51 -10.49 -1.70
CA MET A 21 2.56 -11.88 -1.25
C MET A 21 3.36 -12.78 -2.21
N GLY A 22 3.39 -12.45 -3.51
CA GLY A 22 4.29 -13.10 -4.47
C GLY A 22 5.77 -12.94 -4.08
N LEU A 23 6.16 -11.77 -3.55
CA LEU A 23 7.50 -11.53 -3.03
C LEU A 23 7.79 -12.30 -1.74
N VAL A 24 6.78 -12.76 -0.99
CA VAL A 24 6.95 -13.56 0.23
C VAL A 24 7.24 -15.04 -0.09
N ILE A 25 6.76 -15.56 -1.23
CA ILE A 25 6.93 -16.97 -1.58
C ILE A 25 8.40 -17.31 -1.88
N ALA A 26 9.08 -16.49 -2.69
CA ALA A 26 10.49 -16.72 -3.03
C ALA A 26 11.43 -16.82 -1.79
N PRO A 27 11.42 -15.88 -0.82
CA PRO A 27 12.22 -15.97 0.39
C PRO A 27 11.82 -17.12 1.32
N ALA A 28 10.55 -17.54 1.31
CA ALA A 28 10.11 -18.73 2.03
C ALA A 28 10.70 -20.03 1.45
N MET A 29 10.99 -20.06 0.15
CA MET A 29 11.64 -21.21 -0.50
C MET A 29 13.17 -21.19 -0.33
N ILE A 30 13.79 -20.01 -0.18
CA ILE A 30 15.24 -19.85 0.05
C ILE A 30 15.64 -20.24 1.49
N GLN A 31 14.73 -20.09 2.45
CA GLN A 31 14.87 -20.59 3.84
C GLN A 31 16.13 -20.12 4.58
N THR A 32 16.63 -18.93 4.28
CA THR A 32 17.70 -18.28 5.07
C THR A 32 17.10 -17.46 6.21
N GLN A 33 17.86 -17.22 7.27
CA GLN A 33 17.40 -16.39 8.40
C GLN A 33 16.99 -14.97 7.94
N TRP A 34 17.75 -14.40 7.00
CA TRP A 34 17.47 -13.09 6.41
C TRP A 34 16.22 -13.11 5.53
N SER A 35 15.98 -14.19 4.79
CA SER A 35 14.79 -14.31 3.93
C SER A 35 13.52 -14.52 4.75
N LEU A 36 13.55 -15.34 5.79
CA LEU A 36 12.41 -15.60 6.66
C LEU A 36 12.01 -14.39 7.50
N SER A 37 13.00 -13.66 8.05
CA SER A 37 12.74 -12.42 8.79
C SER A 37 12.19 -11.32 7.88
N GLY A 38 12.74 -11.16 6.66
CA GLY A 38 12.19 -10.25 5.64
C GLY A 38 10.76 -10.62 5.21
N ALA A 39 10.48 -11.92 5.04
CA ALA A 39 9.14 -12.42 4.73
C ALA A 39 8.14 -12.12 5.86
N MET A 40 8.53 -12.35 7.12
CA MET A 40 7.68 -12.05 8.27
C MET A 40 7.41 -10.54 8.41
N ALA A 41 8.44 -9.72 8.29
CA ALA A 41 8.34 -8.27 8.27
C ALA A 41 7.36 -7.77 7.20
N LEU A 42 7.50 -8.28 5.97
CA LEU A 42 6.62 -7.90 4.86
C LEU A 42 5.18 -8.38 5.06
N MET A 43 4.95 -9.59 5.58
CA MET A 43 3.59 -10.09 5.84
C MET A 43 2.84 -9.22 6.87
N ILE A 44 3.49 -8.88 7.97
CA ILE A 44 2.89 -8.04 9.02
C ILE A 44 2.63 -6.64 8.47
N ALA A 45 3.65 -6.01 7.88
CA ALA A 45 3.55 -4.66 7.38
C ALA A 45 2.50 -4.53 6.26
N HIS A 46 2.49 -5.48 5.32
CA HIS A 46 1.50 -5.55 4.26
C HIS A 46 0.08 -5.79 4.78
N GLY A 47 -0.09 -6.59 5.84
CA GLY A 47 -1.39 -6.80 6.49
C GLY A 47 -2.01 -5.50 6.98
N PHE A 48 -1.21 -4.63 7.61
CA PHE A 48 -1.67 -3.30 8.05
C PHE A 48 -1.88 -2.32 6.89
N THR A 49 -1.00 -2.30 5.88
CA THR A 49 -1.15 -1.35 4.76
C THR A 49 -2.32 -1.70 3.85
N SER A 50 -2.52 -2.98 3.53
CA SER A 50 -3.62 -3.44 2.67
C SER A 50 -4.99 -3.22 3.34
N SER A 51 -5.13 -3.54 4.62
CA SER A 51 -6.35 -3.27 5.39
C SER A 51 -6.66 -1.78 5.47
N ALA A 52 -5.65 -0.92 5.69
CA ALA A 52 -5.82 0.53 5.67
C ALA A 52 -6.30 1.05 4.29
N LEU A 53 -5.73 0.54 3.19
CA LEU A 53 -6.16 0.88 1.83
C LEU A 53 -7.60 0.43 1.55
N PHE A 54 -8.00 -0.77 1.98
CA PHE A 54 -9.39 -1.21 1.88
C PHE A 54 -10.35 -0.32 2.67
N CYS A 55 -9.94 0.13 3.86
CA CYS A 55 -10.74 1.04 4.66
C CYS A 55 -10.90 2.41 3.99
N LEU A 56 -9.83 2.96 3.40
CA LEU A 56 -9.90 4.19 2.62
C LEU A 56 -10.80 4.05 1.39
N ALA A 57 -10.72 2.93 0.68
CA ALA A 57 -11.61 2.63 -0.44
C ALA A 57 -13.07 2.53 0.02
N ASN A 58 -13.32 2.03 1.23
CA ASN A 58 -14.68 2.00 1.79
C ASN A 58 -15.18 3.41 2.17
N MET A 59 -14.34 4.25 2.79
CA MET A 59 -14.71 5.63 3.13
C MET A 59 -15.05 6.48 1.89
N THR A 60 -14.33 6.28 0.79
CA THR A 60 -14.66 6.95 -0.50
C THR A 60 -15.92 6.35 -1.13
N TYR A 61 -16.13 5.04 -1.02
CA TYR A 61 -17.33 4.37 -1.49
C TYR A 61 -18.59 4.80 -0.72
N GLU A 62 -18.52 4.96 0.61
CA GLU A 62 -19.66 5.39 1.42
C GLU A 62 -20.22 6.74 0.97
N ARG A 63 -19.34 7.63 0.49
CA ARG A 63 -19.65 8.99 -0.01
C ARG A 63 -20.11 9.02 -1.46
N THR A 64 -19.41 8.31 -2.35
CA THR A 64 -19.69 8.38 -3.79
C THR A 64 -20.64 7.31 -4.31
N LYS A 65 -20.84 6.23 -3.53
CA LYS A 65 -21.55 5.01 -3.91
C LYS A 65 -21.01 4.34 -5.18
N THR A 66 -19.78 4.66 -5.58
CA THR A 66 -19.11 4.06 -6.74
C THR A 66 -17.71 3.60 -6.36
N ARG A 67 -17.24 2.52 -6.97
CA ARG A 67 -15.86 2.01 -6.81
C ARG A 67 -14.95 2.38 -7.97
N ILE A 68 -15.51 3.06 -8.98
CA ILE A 68 -14.83 3.42 -10.21
C ILE A 68 -13.92 4.62 -9.93
N MET A 69 -12.64 4.41 -10.13
CA MET A 69 -11.57 5.38 -9.85
C MET A 69 -11.73 6.67 -10.68
N ALA A 70 -12.22 6.56 -11.92
CA ALA A 70 -12.47 7.70 -12.78
C ALA A 70 -13.60 8.64 -12.29
N LEU A 71 -14.54 8.13 -11.49
CA LEU A 71 -15.67 8.88 -10.94
C LEU A 71 -15.37 9.45 -9.53
N THR A 72 -14.24 9.09 -8.95
CA THR A 72 -13.83 9.41 -7.57
C THR A 72 -12.61 10.32 -7.56
N ARG A 73 -12.61 11.34 -8.42
CA ARG A 73 -11.51 12.30 -8.63
C ARG A 73 -11.64 13.56 -7.77
N GLY A 74 -10.52 14.26 -7.58
CA GLY A 74 -10.49 15.61 -7.01
C GLY A 74 -10.75 15.70 -5.50
N PHE A 75 -10.55 14.61 -4.76
CA PHE A 75 -10.77 14.61 -3.31
C PHE A 75 -9.81 15.48 -2.50
N HIS A 76 -8.67 15.90 -3.08
CA HIS A 76 -7.72 16.80 -2.40
C HIS A 76 -8.35 18.11 -1.95
N ASN A 77 -9.18 18.71 -2.80
CA ASN A 77 -9.81 19.99 -2.49
C ASN A 77 -11.01 19.85 -1.55
N ILE A 78 -11.64 18.67 -1.53
CA ILE A 78 -12.90 18.44 -0.82
C ILE A 78 -12.66 17.85 0.58
N LEU A 79 -11.75 16.88 0.71
CA LEU A 79 -11.47 16.12 1.92
C LEU A 79 -9.96 16.08 2.20
N PRO A 80 -9.31 17.23 2.49
CA PRO A 80 -7.85 17.30 2.63
C PRO A 80 -7.31 16.34 3.70
N MET A 81 -8.03 16.16 4.81
CA MET A 81 -7.64 15.19 5.85
C MET A 81 -7.75 13.73 5.41
N LEU A 82 -8.68 13.38 4.51
CA LEU A 82 -8.71 12.03 3.94
C LEU A 82 -7.52 11.83 2.98
N THR A 83 -7.12 12.90 2.29
CA THR A 83 -6.04 12.84 1.31
C THR A 83 -4.66 12.64 1.94
N THR A 84 -4.45 13.16 3.14
CA THR A 84 -3.23 12.88 3.92
C THR A 84 -3.16 11.40 4.31
N TRP A 85 -4.28 10.79 4.72
CA TRP A 85 -4.35 9.36 4.99
C TRP A 85 -4.06 8.53 3.72
N TRP A 86 -4.68 8.89 2.59
CA TRP A 86 -4.39 8.27 1.30
C TRP A 86 -2.91 8.37 0.91
N LEU A 87 -2.27 9.52 1.14
CA LEU A 87 -0.86 9.71 0.82
C LEU A 87 0.02 8.81 1.71
N LEU A 88 -0.21 8.85 3.03
CA LEU A 88 0.55 8.05 4.00
C LEU A 88 0.47 6.55 3.71
N THR A 89 -0.73 6.01 3.49
CA THR A 89 -0.90 4.59 3.20
C THR A 89 -0.30 4.20 1.84
N ASN A 90 -0.38 5.07 0.83
CA ASN A 90 0.27 4.82 -0.45
C ASN A 90 1.79 4.83 -0.34
N LEU A 91 2.38 5.77 0.41
CA LEU A 91 3.83 5.80 0.64
C LEU A 91 4.31 4.54 1.37
N MET A 92 3.54 4.07 2.35
CA MET A 92 3.81 2.78 3.01
C MET A 92 3.68 1.60 2.04
N ASN A 93 2.69 1.62 1.14
CA ASN A 93 2.51 0.55 0.14
C ASN A 93 3.63 0.53 -0.93
N ILE A 94 4.19 1.70 -1.28
CA ILE A 94 5.37 1.83 -2.16
C ILE A 94 6.66 1.40 -1.43
N ALA A 95 6.58 1.08 -0.14
CA ALA A 95 7.71 0.75 0.70
C ALA A 95 8.72 1.91 0.76
N SER A 96 8.26 3.14 1.02
CA SER A 96 9.20 4.26 1.23
C SER A 96 9.93 4.11 2.57
N PRO A 97 11.21 4.53 2.69
CA PRO A 97 11.86 4.63 3.99
C PRO A 97 11.15 5.71 4.84
N PRO A 98 10.99 5.54 6.17
CA PRO A 98 11.45 4.46 7.04
C PRO A 98 10.41 3.34 7.30
N SER A 99 9.53 3.00 6.35
CA SER A 99 8.43 2.03 6.59
C SER A 99 8.90 0.59 6.81
N MET A 100 8.09 -0.22 7.50
CA MET A 100 8.37 -1.66 7.70
C MET A 100 8.26 -2.48 6.39
N ASN A 101 7.46 -2.01 5.42
CA ASN A 101 7.44 -2.62 4.09
C ASN A 101 8.81 -2.50 3.42
N PHE A 102 9.48 -1.35 3.56
CA PHE A 102 10.82 -1.13 3.03
C PHE A 102 11.85 -2.08 3.67
N THR A 103 11.82 -2.23 4.99
CA THR A 103 12.77 -3.12 5.68
C THR A 103 12.56 -4.58 5.28
N GLY A 104 11.31 -5.04 5.17
CA GLY A 104 10.98 -6.38 4.71
C GLY A 104 11.46 -6.63 3.27
N GLU A 105 11.12 -5.74 2.35
CA GLU A 105 11.52 -5.84 0.94
C GLU A 105 13.04 -5.76 0.74
N LEU A 106 13.75 -4.94 1.53
CA LEU A 106 15.21 -4.85 1.49
C LEU A 106 15.88 -6.16 1.95
N LEU A 107 15.38 -6.76 3.04
CA LEU A 107 15.88 -8.06 3.52
C LEU A 107 15.64 -9.15 2.47
N ILE A 108 14.45 -9.18 1.86
CA ILE A 108 14.13 -10.11 0.78
C ILE A 108 15.07 -9.89 -0.42
N ALA A 109 15.31 -8.65 -0.83
CA ALA A 109 16.23 -8.31 -1.93
C ALA A 109 17.66 -8.81 -1.66
N SER A 110 18.18 -8.61 -0.44
CA SER A 110 19.52 -9.09 -0.07
C SER A 110 19.62 -10.62 -0.12
N SER A 111 18.59 -11.33 0.35
CA SER A 111 18.57 -12.79 0.34
C SER A 111 18.46 -13.36 -1.08
N LEU A 112 17.65 -12.73 -1.94
CA LEU A 112 17.52 -13.09 -3.35
C LEU A 112 18.81 -12.85 -4.12
N PHE A 113 19.46 -11.72 -3.88
CA PHE A 113 20.74 -11.39 -4.49
C PHE A 113 21.82 -12.41 -4.12
N ASN A 114 21.88 -12.81 -2.85
CA ASN A 114 22.80 -13.85 -2.38
C ASN A 114 22.49 -15.23 -2.98
N TRP A 115 21.22 -15.54 -3.23
CA TRP A 115 20.83 -16.80 -3.86
C TRP A 115 21.18 -16.83 -5.36
N CYS A 116 20.80 -15.79 -6.10
CA CYS A 116 21.17 -15.63 -7.50
C CYS A 116 21.12 -14.15 -7.91
N PRO A 117 22.24 -13.51 -8.27
CA PRO A 117 22.30 -12.07 -8.55
C PRO A 117 21.35 -11.59 -9.66
N THR A 118 21.00 -12.44 -10.62
CA THR A 118 20.09 -12.07 -11.73
C THR A 118 18.67 -11.78 -11.26
N THR A 119 18.27 -12.29 -10.09
CA THR A 119 16.96 -12.05 -9.49
C THR A 119 16.72 -10.58 -9.13
N ILE A 120 17.78 -9.78 -8.97
CA ILE A 120 17.66 -8.36 -8.66
C ILE A 120 16.96 -7.57 -9.76
N ILE A 121 17.10 -7.99 -11.02
CA ILE A 121 16.43 -7.35 -12.16
C ILE A 121 14.92 -7.55 -12.05
N MET A 122 14.50 -8.78 -11.77
CA MET A 122 13.08 -9.11 -11.57
C MET A 122 12.51 -8.42 -10.34
N PHE A 123 13.27 -8.38 -9.25
CA PHE A 123 12.89 -7.66 -8.04
C PHE A 123 12.73 -6.16 -8.31
N GLY A 124 13.70 -5.52 -8.95
CA GLY A 124 13.64 -4.09 -9.29
C GLY A 124 12.47 -3.75 -10.21
N LEU A 125 12.17 -4.60 -11.20
CA LEU A 125 10.97 -4.45 -12.04
C LEU A 125 9.67 -4.59 -11.24
N SER A 126 9.62 -5.51 -10.28
CA SER A 126 8.45 -5.66 -9.41
C SER A 126 8.22 -4.40 -8.57
N MET A 127 9.29 -3.83 -8.00
CA MET A 127 9.26 -2.58 -7.23
C MET A 127 8.85 -1.36 -8.06
N LEU A 128 9.31 -1.29 -9.31
CA LEU A 128 8.88 -0.23 -10.21
C LEU A 128 7.37 -0.34 -10.51
N ILE A 129 6.88 -1.56 -10.72
CA ILE A 129 5.45 -1.80 -10.94
C ILE A 129 4.65 -1.44 -9.69
N THR A 130 5.11 -1.79 -8.48
CA THR A 130 4.44 -1.43 -7.21
C THR A 130 4.34 0.07 -7.00
N ALA A 131 5.44 0.78 -7.25
CA ALA A 131 5.46 2.24 -7.22
C ALA A 131 4.46 2.84 -8.23
N SER A 132 4.48 2.36 -9.47
CA SER A 132 3.65 2.91 -10.54
C SER A 132 2.14 2.76 -10.29
N TYR A 133 1.66 1.58 -9.86
CA TYR A 133 0.23 1.41 -9.63
C TYR A 133 -0.25 2.13 -8.37
N SER A 134 0.58 2.21 -7.32
CA SER A 134 0.22 2.89 -6.07
C SER A 134 0.12 4.40 -6.28
N LEU A 135 1.10 4.98 -6.99
CA LEU A 135 1.06 6.39 -7.37
C LEU A 135 -0.10 6.68 -8.32
N HIS A 136 -0.37 5.79 -9.28
CA HIS A 136 -1.52 5.93 -10.16
C HIS A 136 -2.85 5.93 -9.39
N MET A 137 -3.00 5.02 -8.41
CA MET A 137 -4.17 4.96 -7.53
C MET A 137 -4.36 6.27 -6.74
N PHE A 138 -3.28 6.80 -6.17
CA PHE A 138 -3.32 8.08 -5.45
C PHE A 138 -3.70 9.26 -6.37
N LEU A 139 -3.00 9.42 -7.49
CA LEU A 139 -3.24 10.54 -8.40
C LEU A 139 -4.66 10.50 -8.98
N SER A 140 -5.11 9.33 -9.43
CA SER A 140 -6.42 9.18 -10.05
C SER A 140 -7.60 9.37 -9.09
N THR A 141 -7.41 9.22 -7.78
CA THR A 141 -8.47 9.48 -6.77
C THR A 141 -8.37 10.88 -6.18
N GLN A 142 -7.17 11.37 -5.88
CA GLN A 142 -7.01 12.62 -5.13
C GLN A 142 -6.91 13.85 -6.04
N THR A 143 -6.36 13.71 -7.24
CA THR A 143 -6.10 14.85 -8.15
C THR A 143 -7.17 15.01 -9.23
N GLY A 144 -7.14 16.15 -9.92
CA GLY A 144 -8.08 16.50 -10.97
C GLY A 144 -9.31 17.26 -10.46
N THR A 145 -10.20 17.61 -11.38
CA THR A 145 -11.47 18.25 -11.05
C THR A 145 -12.47 17.20 -10.55
N PRO A 146 -13.24 17.52 -9.50
CA PRO A 146 -14.26 16.61 -9.00
C PRO A 146 -15.36 16.42 -10.04
N THR A 147 -15.69 15.16 -10.32
CA THR A 147 -16.69 14.80 -11.35
C THR A 147 -18.12 14.81 -10.82
N LEU A 148 -18.31 14.60 -9.52
CA LEU A 148 -19.62 14.70 -8.87
C LEU A 148 -19.82 16.09 -8.28
N ASN A 149 -20.93 16.74 -8.65
CA ASN A 149 -21.42 17.97 -8.04
C ASN A 149 -22.14 17.75 -6.68
N THR A 150 -21.90 16.61 -6.02
CA THR A 150 -22.55 16.30 -4.75
C THR A 150 -21.78 16.88 -3.59
N THR A 151 -22.48 17.61 -2.71
CA THR A 151 -21.92 17.98 -1.40
C THR A 151 -21.51 16.73 -0.64
N THR A 152 -20.21 16.57 -0.37
CA THR A 152 -19.71 15.43 0.39
C THR A 152 -19.60 15.80 1.86
N GLN A 153 -20.00 14.89 2.74
CA GLN A 153 -19.82 15.08 4.17
C GLN A 153 -18.33 15.07 4.55
N PRO A 154 -17.91 15.92 5.50
CA PRO A 154 -16.54 15.94 5.99
C PRO A 154 -16.15 14.60 6.60
N THR A 155 -14.86 14.43 6.87
CA THR A 155 -14.34 13.22 7.52
C THR A 155 -14.82 13.15 8.98
N HIS A 156 -15.30 11.97 9.38
CA HIS A 156 -15.81 11.76 10.73
C HIS A 156 -14.69 11.30 11.68
N SER A 157 -14.86 11.55 12.99
CA SER A 157 -13.91 11.11 14.01
C SER A 157 -13.66 9.60 14.00
N ARG A 158 -14.70 8.79 13.72
CA ARG A 158 -14.59 7.33 13.53
C ARG A 158 -13.62 6.95 12.43
N GLU A 159 -13.61 7.69 11.32
CA GLU A 159 -12.76 7.41 10.17
C GLU A 159 -11.30 7.72 10.49
N HIS A 160 -11.05 8.85 11.17
CA HIS A 160 -9.72 9.18 11.66
C HIS A 160 -9.21 8.17 12.68
N LEU A 161 -10.04 7.79 13.65
CA LEU A 161 -9.68 6.77 14.63
C LEU A 161 -9.30 5.46 13.93
N LEU A 162 -10.10 5.01 12.97
CA LEU A 162 -9.81 3.79 12.22
C LEU A 162 -8.46 3.88 11.50
N MET A 163 -8.17 4.99 10.80
CA MET A 163 -6.88 5.16 10.10
C MET A 163 -5.70 5.23 11.08
N THR A 164 -5.87 5.94 12.20
CA THR A 164 -4.83 6.02 13.23
C THR A 164 -4.50 4.65 13.83
N LEU A 165 -5.51 3.81 14.08
CA LEU A 165 -5.31 2.45 14.60
C LEU A 165 -4.59 1.51 13.63
N HIS A 166 -4.62 1.79 12.32
CA HIS A 166 -3.82 1.03 11.35
C HIS A 166 -2.39 1.57 11.25
N ILE A 167 -2.22 2.89 11.23
CA ILE A 167 -0.93 3.53 10.91
C ILE A 167 -0.01 3.61 12.14
N ILE A 168 -0.55 3.91 13.32
CA ILE A 168 0.26 4.07 14.53
C ILE A 168 1.04 2.78 14.87
N PRO A 169 0.43 1.57 14.87
CA PRO A 169 1.18 0.34 15.11
C PRO A 169 2.29 0.12 14.09
N LEU A 170 2.02 0.41 12.81
CA LEU A 170 3.00 0.24 11.74
C LEU A 170 4.21 1.16 11.93
N ILE A 171 3.99 2.42 12.34
CA ILE A 171 5.06 3.38 12.64
C ILE A 171 5.86 2.93 13.87
N PHE A 172 5.19 2.43 14.92
CA PHE A 172 5.91 1.92 16.09
C PHE A 172 6.79 0.71 15.77
N ILE A 173 6.28 -0.22 14.96
CA ILE A 173 7.06 -1.38 14.49
C ILE A 173 8.24 -0.92 13.63
N SER A 174 8.05 0.08 12.77
CA SER A 174 9.15 0.59 11.94
C SER A 174 10.25 1.30 12.73
N LEU A 175 9.92 1.89 13.88
CA LEU A 175 10.91 2.49 14.79
C LEU A 175 11.71 1.44 15.58
N LYS A 176 11.11 0.27 15.83
CA LYS A 176 11.74 -0.85 16.54
C LYS A 176 11.53 -2.17 15.79
N PRO A 177 12.22 -2.36 14.64
CA PRO A 177 12.05 -3.55 13.80
C PRO A 177 12.44 -4.85 14.52
N GLU A 178 13.29 -4.78 15.55
CA GLU A 178 13.71 -5.91 16.42
C GLU A 178 12.54 -6.62 17.12
N LEU A 179 11.36 -6.01 17.19
CA LEU A 179 10.17 -6.67 17.75
C LEU A 179 9.59 -7.75 16.81
N VAL A 180 9.97 -7.72 15.54
CA VAL A 180 9.39 -8.56 14.47
C VAL A 180 10.45 -9.39 13.73
N ILE A 181 11.61 -8.80 13.48
CA ILE A 181 12.76 -9.39 12.75
C ILE A 181 13.68 -10.08 13.76
#